data_AF-A0ABD4JHH0-F1
#
_entry.id   AF-A0ABD4JHH0-F1
#
_cell.length_a   1.000
_cell.length_b   1.000
_cell.length_c   1.000
_cell.angle_alpha   90.00
_cell.angle_beta   90.00
_cell.angle_gamma   90.00
#
_symmetry.space_group_name_H-M   'P 1'
#
loop_
_entity.id
_entity.type
_entity.pdbx_description
1 polymer ?
#
loop_
_entity_poly.entity_id
_entity_poly.type
_entity_poly.pdbx_seq_one_letter_code
_entity_poly.pdbx_strand_id
1 'polypeptide(L)'
;MAAQVGVVKQIIGSVVAVDENGKERALNVGDAIFLGETVKTQGGDSRAVLSMDNGENIEILENDTVAIDQSTTSNESFGADAIAELSDLQKAILAGESLDDLEETAAGVAGGNNSGTAQLNESYFTEGGHESNIYADSDRSLDEVLSGLSLNNPIGSIGTMSDASDNTDNSSII
;
A
#
# COMPACT_ATOMS: atom_id res chain seq x y z
N MET A 1 12.46 22.50 24.37
CA MET A 1 11.30 23.35 24.06
C MET A 1 10.71 22.80 22.77
N ALA A 2 9.42 22.45 22.76
CA ALA A 2 8.77 22.01 21.53
C ALA A 2 8.60 23.19 20.58
N ALA A 3 8.85 22.99 19.29
CA ALA A 3 8.74 24.04 18.28
C ALA A 3 7.25 24.26 17.95
N GLN A 4 6.79 25.51 18.01
CA GLN A 4 5.45 25.84 17.52
C GLN A 4 5.46 25.80 15.99
N VAL A 5 4.53 25.05 15.41
CA VAL A 5 4.41 24.84 13.96
C VAL A 5 3.04 25.25 13.40
N GLY A 6 2.15 25.75 14.25
CA GLY A 6 0.85 26.19 13.79
C GLY A 6 0.00 26.82 14.89
N VAL A 7 -1.21 27.20 14.48
CA VAL A 7 -2.26 27.75 15.34
C VAL A 7 -3.61 27.17 14.97
N VAL A 8 -4.48 26.98 15.96
CA VAL A 8 -5.84 26.51 15.69
C VAL A 8 -6.70 27.63 15.13
N LYS A 9 -7.23 27.43 13.93
CA LYS A 9 -8.08 28.39 13.23
C LYS A 9 -9.55 28.21 13.57
N GLN A 10 -10.00 26.97 13.71
CA GLN A 10 -11.40 26.65 14.01
C GLN A 10 -11.51 25.35 14.80
N ILE A 11 -12.49 25.30 15.70
CA ILE A 11 -12.90 24.09 16.42
C ILE A 11 -14.42 24.00 16.44
N ILE A 12 -14.93 22.80 16.21
CA ILE A 12 -16.31 22.40 16.46
C ILE A 12 -16.25 21.17 17.37
N GLY A 13 -16.98 21.16 18.48
CA GLY A 13 -16.97 20.03 19.42
C GLY A 13 -15.74 19.98 20.33
N SER A 14 -15.22 18.78 20.58
CA SER A 14 -14.10 18.52 21.51
C SER A 14 -12.85 18.10 20.75
N VAL A 15 -11.73 18.77 21.01
CA VAL A 15 -10.45 18.51 20.35
C VAL A 15 -9.34 18.55 21.39
N VAL A 16 -8.47 17.55 21.36
CA VAL A 16 -7.34 17.42 22.27
C VAL A 16 -6.04 17.27 21.49
N ALA A 17 -4.98 17.91 21.97
CA ALA A 17 -3.61 17.62 21.57
C ALA A 17 -2.97 16.71 22.61
N VAL A 18 -2.19 15.74 22.16
CA VAL A 18 -1.43 14.82 23.01
C VAL A 18 0.04 15.02 22.71
N ASP A 19 0.85 15.40 23.68
CA ASP A 19 2.29 15.59 23.46
C ASP A 19 3.06 14.26 23.39
N GLU A 20 4.37 14.31 23.10
CA GLU A 20 5.25 13.14 23.04
C GLU A 20 5.28 12.32 24.35
N ASN A 21 4.98 12.96 25.49
CA ASN A 21 4.90 12.31 26.81
C ASN A 21 3.50 11.75 27.11
N GLY A 22 2.54 11.86 26.19
CA GLY A 22 1.17 11.38 26.36
C GLY A 22 0.27 12.29 27.20
N LYS A 23 0.71 13.52 27.51
CA LYS A 23 -0.12 14.50 28.23
C LYS A 23 -1.11 15.12 27.26
N GLU A 24 -2.38 15.02 27.62
CA GLU A 24 -3.46 15.62 26.84
C GLU A 24 -3.70 17.08 27.25
N ARG A 25 -4.01 17.91 26.25
CA ARG A 25 -4.38 19.31 26.37
C ARG A 25 -5.58 19.59 25.48
N ALA A 26 -6.67 20.05 26.07
CA ALA A 26 -7.81 20.53 25.29
C ALA A 26 -7.41 21.78 24.48
N LEU A 27 -7.74 21.79 23.20
CA LEU A 27 -7.44 22.89 22.29
C LEU A 27 -8.61 23.86 22.20
N ASN A 28 -8.30 25.16 22.10
CA ASN A 28 -9.25 26.21 21.75
C ASN A 28 -8.80 26.91 20.46
N VAL A 29 -9.71 27.66 19.83
CA VAL A 29 -9.34 28.51 18.69
C VAL A 29 -8.29 29.54 19.14
N GLY A 30 -7.19 29.62 18.41
CA GLY A 30 -6.02 30.45 18.72
C GLY A 30 -4.93 29.75 19.54
N ASP A 31 -5.14 28.51 20.01
CA ASP A 31 -4.07 27.74 20.67
C ASP A 31 -2.92 27.45 19.70
N ALA A 32 -1.71 27.45 20.24
CA ALA A 32 -0.52 27.02 19.53
C ALA A 32 -0.48 25.48 19.39
N ILE A 33 0.02 25.04 18.25
CA ILE A 33 0.26 23.63 17.93
C ILE A 33 1.76 23.42 17.84
N PHE A 34 2.24 22.35 18.48
CA PHE A 34 3.66 22.06 18.59
C PHE A 34 4.04 20.80 17.82
N LEU A 35 5.25 20.80 17.26
CA LEU A 35 5.84 19.63 16.63
C LEU A 35 5.97 18.49 17.64
N GLY A 36 5.59 17.28 17.23
CA GLY A 36 5.53 16.08 18.07
C GLY A 36 4.17 15.87 18.78
N GLU A 37 3.24 16.82 18.71
CA GLU A 37 1.89 16.63 19.24
C GLU A 37 1.04 15.74 18.31
N THR A 38 0.04 15.07 18.85
CA THR A 38 -1.00 14.36 18.11
C THR A 38 -2.35 15.01 18.43
N VAL A 39 -3.01 15.54 17.42
CA VAL A 39 -4.31 16.21 17.56
C VAL A 39 -5.43 15.23 17.25
N LYS A 40 -6.39 15.11 18.16
CA LYS A 40 -7.51 14.17 18.10
C LYS A 40 -8.82 14.90 18.28
N THR A 41 -9.79 14.64 17.40
CA THR A 41 -11.18 15.08 17.60
C THR A 41 -11.95 14.00 18.36
N GLN A 42 -12.77 14.41 19.33
CA GLN A 42 -13.54 13.48 20.15
C GLN A 42 -15.04 13.78 19.98
N GLY A 43 -15.81 12.84 19.43
CA GLY A 43 -17.24 12.97 19.21
C GLY A 43 -17.65 12.98 17.73
N GLY A 44 -18.92 12.65 17.48
CA GLY A 44 -19.46 12.43 16.13
C GLY A 44 -19.53 13.68 15.25
N ASP A 45 -19.55 14.88 15.84
CA ASP A 45 -19.64 16.15 15.10
C ASP A 45 -18.39 17.04 15.30
N SER A 46 -17.32 16.49 15.88
CA SER A 46 -16.13 17.25 16.23
C SER A 46 -15.21 17.46 15.04
N ARG A 47 -14.75 18.70 14.82
CA ARG A 47 -13.88 19.08 13.70
C ARG A 47 -12.87 20.13 14.13
N ALA A 48 -11.69 20.12 13.54
CA ALA A 48 -10.67 21.12 13.77
C ALA A 48 -10.04 21.59 12.46
N VAL A 49 -9.73 22.88 12.36
CA VAL A 49 -8.90 23.42 11.28
C VAL A 49 -7.67 24.06 11.91
N LEU A 50 -6.50 23.57 11.52
CA LEU A 50 -5.21 24.04 11.98
C LEU A 50 -4.56 24.81 10.83
N SER A 51 -4.03 25.98 11.13
CA SER A 51 -3.22 26.76 10.20
C SER A 51 -1.76 26.53 10.55
N MET A 52 -1.03 25.86 9.67
CA MET A 52 0.39 25.54 9.88
C MET A 52 1.28 26.70 9.41
N ASP A 53 2.51 26.74 9.91
CA ASP A 53 3.49 27.79 9.58
C ASP A 53 3.93 27.76 8.10
N ASN A 54 3.80 26.60 7.45
CA ASN A 54 4.07 26.40 6.03
C ASN A 54 3.00 27.02 5.11
N GLY A 55 1.92 27.57 5.68
CA GLY A 55 0.81 28.20 4.95
C GLY A 55 -0.31 27.23 4.55
N GLU A 56 -0.16 25.93 4.80
CA GLU A 56 -1.21 24.94 4.60
C GLU A 56 -2.17 24.91 5.79
N ASN A 57 -3.41 24.49 5.51
CA ASN A 57 -4.40 24.22 6.54
C ASN A 57 -4.63 22.72 6.64
N ILE A 58 -4.58 22.17 7.85
CA ILE A 58 -4.94 20.80 8.13
C ILE A 58 -6.35 20.78 8.69
N GLU A 59 -7.27 20.12 7.99
CA GLU A 59 -8.63 19.85 8.48
C GLU A 59 -8.68 18.44 9.08
N ILE A 60 -9.12 18.36 10.33
CA ILE A 60 -9.31 17.11 11.06
C ILE A 60 -10.82 16.89 11.21
N LEU A 61 -11.29 15.76 10.68
CA LEU A 61 -12.70 15.38 10.67
C LEU A 61 -13.11 14.70 11.98
N GLU A 62 -14.34 14.19 12.02
CA GLU A 62 -14.93 13.53 13.19
C GLU A 62 -14.26 12.19 13.56
N ASN A 63 -13.88 12.05 14.83
CA ASN A 63 -13.13 10.90 15.38
C ASN A 63 -11.82 10.60 14.65
N ASP A 64 -11.20 11.64 14.10
CA ASP A 64 -9.95 11.53 13.37
C ASP A 64 -8.76 11.95 14.25
N THR A 65 -7.56 11.60 13.81
CA THR A 65 -6.32 11.86 14.54
C THR A 65 -5.20 12.17 13.56
N VAL A 66 -4.53 13.30 13.79
CA VAL A 66 -3.39 13.73 13.00
C VAL A 66 -2.18 13.91 13.91
N ALA A 67 -1.08 13.24 13.57
CA ALA A 67 0.21 13.49 14.19
C ALA A 67 0.86 14.72 13.54
N ILE A 68 1.38 15.63 14.36
CA ILE A 68 2.07 16.84 13.91
C ILE A 68 3.56 16.54 13.88
N ASP A 69 4.03 16.01 12.76
CA ASP A 69 5.45 15.72 12.52
C ASP A 69 6.00 16.51 11.33
N GLN A 70 7.29 16.32 11.02
CA GLN A 70 7.96 17.04 9.93
C GLN A 70 7.23 16.86 8.59
N SER A 71 6.64 15.70 8.31
CA SER A 71 5.88 15.48 7.07
C SER A 71 4.63 16.36 6.94
N THR A 72 3.99 16.73 8.06
CA THR A 72 2.81 17.61 8.08
C THR A 72 3.15 19.10 8.00
N THR A 73 4.42 19.45 8.23
CA THR A 73 4.96 20.82 8.13
C THR A 73 5.79 21.00 6.85
N SER A 74 6.32 19.93 6.27
CA SER A 74 6.99 19.95 4.99
C SER A 74 5.99 20.28 3.90
N ASN A 75 6.04 21.52 3.43
CA ASN A 75 5.51 21.85 2.11
C ASN A 75 6.33 20.99 1.13
N GLU A 76 5.79 19.86 0.68
CA GLU A 76 6.25 19.16 -0.52
C GLU A 76 5.90 20.08 -1.71
N SER A 77 6.48 21.28 -1.72
CA SER A 77 6.59 22.09 -2.91
C SER A 77 7.46 21.25 -3.82
N PHE A 78 6.82 20.50 -4.71
CA PHE A 78 7.43 20.10 -5.96
C PHE A 78 8.05 21.39 -6.49
N GLY A 79 9.38 21.51 -6.40
CA GLY A 79 10.07 22.77 -6.60
C GLY A 79 9.77 23.36 -7.97
N ALA A 80 10.24 24.58 -8.24
CA ALA A 80 10.13 25.17 -9.57
C ALA A 80 10.61 24.21 -10.69
N ASP A 81 11.54 23.31 -10.36
CA ASP A 81 12.03 22.21 -11.22
C ASP A 81 10.92 21.25 -11.69
N ALA A 82 9.98 20.85 -10.84
CA ALA A 82 8.87 19.98 -11.23
C ALA A 82 7.86 20.67 -12.16
N ILE A 83 7.73 22.00 -12.03
CA ILE A 83 6.87 22.81 -12.90
C ILE A 83 7.53 23.02 -14.27
N ALA A 84 8.86 23.15 -14.31
CA ALA A 84 9.62 23.21 -15.54
C ALA A 84 9.52 21.89 -16.32
N GLU A 85 9.68 20.74 -15.66
CA GLU A 85 9.54 19.41 -16.26
C GLU A 85 8.12 19.16 -16.82
N LEU A 86 7.07 19.61 -16.13
CA LEU A 86 5.69 19.52 -16.63
C LEU A 86 5.46 20.36 -17.89
N SER A 87 6.05 21.55 -17.97
CA SER A 87 5.93 22.39 -19.18
C SER A 87 6.58 21.74 -20.39
N ASP A 88 7.72 21.10 -20.21
CA ASP A 88 8.44 20.49 -21.32
C ASP A 88 7.80 19.16 -21.74
N LEU A 89 7.25 18.40 -20.79
CA LEU A 89 6.40 17.25 -21.09
C LEU A 89 5.14 17.65 -21.89
N GLN A 90 4.44 18.72 -21.50
CA GLN A 90 3.26 19.20 -22.24
C GLN A 90 3.59 19.65 -23.66
N LYS A 91 4.77 20.27 -23.87
CA LYS A 91 5.25 20.63 -25.21
C LYS A 91 5.58 19.40 -26.05
N ALA A 92 6.26 18.40 -25.50
CA ALA A 92 6.61 17.17 -26.22
C ALA A 92 5.36 16.38 -26.66
N ILE A 93 4.34 16.29 -25.78
CA ILE A 93 3.04 15.69 -26.11
C ILE A 93 2.33 16.48 -27.22
N LEU A 94 2.32 17.81 -27.12
CA LEU A 94 1.67 18.67 -28.11
C LEU A 94 2.38 18.66 -29.48
N ALA A 95 3.71 18.52 -29.47
CA ALA A 95 4.54 18.37 -30.66
C ALA A 95 4.44 16.97 -31.29
N GLY A 96 3.91 15.98 -30.57
CA GLY A 96 3.81 14.59 -31.02
C GLY A 96 5.19 13.92 -31.16
N GLU A 97 6.17 14.41 -30.40
CA GLU A 97 7.54 13.88 -30.38
C GLU A 97 7.59 12.60 -29.53
N SER A 98 8.43 11.64 -29.92
CA SER A 98 8.61 10.40 -29.15
C SER A 98 9.23 10.74 -27.79
N LEU A 99 8.64 10.26 -26.69
CA LEU A 99 9.10 10.54 -25.31
C LEU A 99 10.40 9.80 -24.94
N ASP A 100 10.92 8.98 -25.86
CA ASP A 100 12.07 8.10 -25.68
C ASP A 100 13.42 8.86 -25.54
N ASP A 101 13.46 10.15 -25.84
CA ASP A 101 14.67 11.02 -25.76
C ASP A 101 14.64 12.02 -24.58
N LEU A 102 13.61 12.01 -23.73
CA LEU A 102 13.61 12.81 -22.51
C LEU A 102 14.54 12.16 -21.47
N GLU A 103 15.40 12.95 -20.80
CA GLU A 103 16.21 12.42 -19.69
C GLU A 103 15.28 11.85 -18.61
N GLU A 104 15.42 10.55 -18.33
CA GLU A 104 14.66 9.79 -17.35
C GLU A 104 14.52 10.56 -16.03
N THR A 105 13.32 11.05 -15.73
CA THR A 105 13.05 11.75 -14.48
C THR A 105 13.04 10.75 -13.31
N ALA A 106 14.04 10.88 -12.45
CA ALA A 106 14.07 10.50 -11.03
C ALA A 106 13.75 9.03 -10.60
N ALA A 107 13.54 8.08 -11.50
CA ALA A 107 13.56 6.65 -11.17
C ALA A 107 14.96 6.09 -11.46
N GLY A 108 15.87 6.31 -10.50
CA GLY A 108 17.31 6.09 -10.64
C GLY A 108 17.72 4.91 -11.54
N VAL A 109 18.60 5.24 -12.48
CA VAL A 109 19.44 4.28 -13.19
C VAL A 109 19.96 3.22 -12.21
N ALA A 110 19.68 1.95 -12.51
CA ALA A 110 20.43 0.83 -11.96
C ALA A 110 21.86 0.86 -12.53
N GLY A 111 22.64 1.85 -12.12
CA GLY A 111 24.01 2.07 -12.56
C GLY A 111 24.99 1.46 -11.56
N GLY A 112 25.27 0.16 -11.72
CA GLY A 112 26.28 -0.52 -10.92
C GLY A 112 26.76 -1.80 -11.59
N ASN A 113 27.74 -1.65 -12.48
CA ASN A 113 28.62 -2.70 -12.98
C ASN A 113 28.86 -3.77 -11.90
N ASN A 114 28.22 -4.93 -12.02
CA ASN A 114 28.81 -6.16 -11.55
C ASN A 114 28.96 -7.10 -12.74
N SER A 115 30.22 -7.38 -13.04
CA SER A 115 30.70 -8.46 -13.87
C SER A 115 29.95 -9.76 -13.54
N GLY A 116 28.88 -10.04 -14.27
CA GLY A 116 28.15 -11.28 -14.22
C GLY A 116 27.79 -11.64 -15.65
N THR A 117 28.63 -12.47 -16.26
CA THR A 117 28.40 -13.10 -17.55
C THR A 117 27.12 -13.94 -17.49
N ALA A 118 25.96 -13.32 -17.66
CA ALA A 118 24.73 -14.05 -17.94
C ALA A 118 24.65 -14.27 -19.46
N GLN A 119 25.60 -15.06 -19.97
CA GLN A 119 25.39 -15.69 -21.28
C GLN A 119 24.23 -16.66 -21.13
N LEU A 120 23.16 -16.45 -21.89
CA LEU A 120 22.00 -17.34 -21.92
C LEU A 120 22.24 -18.55 -22.84
N ASN A 121 23.49 -18.76 -23.28
CA ASN A 121 23.85 -19.70 -24.33
C ASN A 121 24.30 -21.08 -23.80
N GLU A 122 24.54 -21.22 -22.49
CA GLU A 122 25.05 -22.45 -21.87
C GLU A 122 24.28 -22.89 -20.62
N SER A 123 23.04 -22.42 -20.45
CA SER A 123 22.10 -23.02 -19.50
C SER A 123 21.45 -24.24 -20.14
N TYR A 124 22.17 -25.34 -20.29
CA TYR A 124 21.52 -26.64 -20.41
C TYR A 124 20.91 -26.97 -19.05
N PHE A 125 19.61 -27.27 -19.02
CA PHE A 125 19.02 -27.94 -17.87
C PHE A 125 19.70 -29.31 -17.75
N THR A 126 20.63 -29.45 -16.82
CA THR A 126 21.24 -30.76 -16.51
C THR A 126 20.18 -31.74 -16.00
N GLU A 127 19.10 -31.23 -15.40
CA GLU A 127 17.90 -31.98 -15.04
C GLU A 127 16.71 -31.00 -15.06
N GLY A 128 15.60 -31.37 -15.71
CA GLY A 128 14.38 -30.56 -15.68
C GLY A 128 13.85 -30.48 -14.24
N GLY A 129 13.42 -29.29 -13.80
CA GLY A 129 13.05 -28.97 -12.41
C GLY A 129 11.83 -29.70 -11.83
N HIS A 130 11.53 -30.92 -12.28
CA HIS A 130 10.58 -31.83 -11.66
C HIS A 130 11.07 -33.28 -11.78
N GLU A 131 11.85 -33.73 -10.80
CA GLU A 131 12.02 -35.17 -10.59
C GLU A 131 10.79 -35.69 -9.84
N SER A 132 9.80 -36.15 -10.60
CA SER A 132 8.70 -36.90 -10.02
C SER A 132 9.19 -38.32 -9.73
N ASN A 133 9.56 -38.59 -8.48
CA ASN A 133 9.87 -39.94 -8.02
C ASN A 133 8.56 -40.74 -7.87
N ILE A 134 7.94 -41.09 -9.00
CA ILE A 134 6.73 -41.91 -9.02
C ILE A 134 7.18 -43.36 -8.86
N TYR A 135 7.14 -43.87 -7.63
CA TYR A 135 7.09 -45.31 -7.40
C TYR A 135 5.69 -45.80 -7.78
N ALA A 136 5.57 -46.44 -8.94
CA ALA A 136 4.35 -47.15 -9.33
C ALA A 136 4.22 -48.43 -8.48
N ASP A 137 3.80 -48.28 -7.22
CA ASP A 137 3.38 -49.42 -6.41
C ASP A 137 2.04 -49.90 -6.96
N SER A 138 2.09 -50.92 -7.82
CA SER A 138 0.92 -51.39 -8.59
C SER A 138 -0.16 -52.05 -7.71
N ASP A 139 0.13 -52.24 -6.43
CA ASP A 139 -0.76 -52.83 -5.43
C ASP A 139 -1.52 -51.78 -4.59
N ARG A 140 -1.19 -50.48 -4.68
CA ARG A 140 -1.96 -49.41 -4.03
C ARG A 140 -2.91 -48.72 -4.99
N SER A 141 -4.17 -48.63 -4.59
CA SER A 141 -5.19 -47.90 -5.34
C SER A 141 -4.87 -46.39 -5.39
N LEU A 142 -5.16 -45.75 -6.52
CA LEU A 142 -4.88 -44.32 -6.76
C LEU A 142 -5.53 -43.39 -5.72
N ASP A 143 -6.64 -43.83 -5.13
CA ASP A 143 -7.40 -43.11 -4.10
C ASP A 143 -6.61 -42.95 -2.79
N GLU A 144 -5.87 -44.00 -2.41
CA GLU A 144 -5.05 -44.01 -1.20
C GLU A 144 -3.81 -43.11 -1.35
N VAL A 145 -3.23 -43.07 -2.56
CA VAL A 145 -2.09 -42.21 -2.91
C VAL A 145 -2.46 -40.73 -2.89
N LEU A 146 -3.66 -40.39 -3.36
CA LEU A 146 -4.17 -39.01 -3.39
C LEU A 146 -4.48 -38.49 -1.97
N SER A 147 -4.93 -39.36 -1.06
CA SER A 147 -5.22 -38.99 0.34
C SER A 147 -3.98 -38.62 1.17
N GLY A 148 -2.80 -39.12 0.79
CA GLY A 148 -1.53 -38.86 1.51
C GLY A 148 -0.77 -37.63 1.02
N LEU A 149 -1.15 -37.05 -0.12
CA LEU A 149 -0.56 -35.85 -0.67
C LEU A 149 -1.27 -34.62 -0.08
N SER A 150 -0.68 -33.98 0.93
CA SER A 150 -1.14 -32.68 1.44
C SER A 150 -0.85 -31.59 0.40
N LEU A 151 -1.71 -31.50 -0.63
CA LEU A 151 -1.69 -30.45 -1.63
C LEU A 151 -2.31 -29.21 -0.99
N ASN A 152 -1.48 -28.39 -0.35
CA ASN A 152 -1.91 -27.10 0.17
C ASN A 152 -2.23 -26.19 -1.03
N ASN A 153 -3.49 -26.20 -1.47
CA ASN A 153 -3.96 -25.39 -2.58
C ASN A 153 -3.81 -23.89 -2.25
N PRO A 154 -3.28 -23.06 -3.16
CA PRO A 154 -3.25 -21.62 -2.99
C PRO A 154 -4.68 -21.06 -2.91
N ILE A 155 -4.88 -20.08 -2.03
CA ILE A 155 -6.20 -19.46 -1.75
C ILE A 155 -6.70 -18.79 -3.04
N GLY A 156 -7.70 -19.39 -3.69
CA GLY A 156 -8.31 -18.88 -4.92
C GLY A 156 -8.71 -19.95 -5.95
N SER A 157 -8.35 -21.23 -5.75
CA SER A 157 -8.80 -22.29 -6.66
C SER A 157 -10.32 -22.45 -6.57
N ILE A 158 -11.01 -22.12 -7.67
CA ILE A 158 -12.43 -22.38 -7.87
C ILE A 158 -12.69 -23.86 -7.57
N GLY A 159 -13.53 -24.09 -6.55
CA GLY A 159 -13.89 -25.41 -6.07
C GLY A 159 -14.43 -26.27 -7.20
N THR A 160 -13.92 -27.50 -7.25
CA THR A 160 -14.38 -28.57 -8.12
C THR A 160 -15.89 -28.77 -7.93
N MET A 161 -16.66 -28.69 -9.01
CA MET A 161 -18.06 -29.07 -9.05
C MET A 161 -18.17 -30.57 -8.76
N SER A 162 -18.60 -30.93 -7.54
CA SER A 162 -19.06 -32.27 -7.23
C SER A 162 -20.46 -32.43 -7.83
N ASP A 163 -20.58 -33.22 -8.90
CA ASP A 163 -21.87 -33.65 -9.43
C ASP A 163 -22.56 -34.50 -8.36
N ALA A 164 -23.65 -33.97 -7.82
CA ALA A 164 -24.44 -34.60 -6.78
C ALA A 164 -25.27 -35.74 -7.41
N SER A 165 -24.69 -36.94 -7.50
CA SER A 165 -25.48 -38.15 -7.73
C SER A 165 -26.15 -38.56 -6.42
N ASP A 166 -27.30 -37.93 -6.16
CA ASP A 166 -28.25 -38.29 -5.10
C ASP A 166 -28.71 -39.75 -5.28
N ASN A 167 -28.19 -40.62 -4.43
CA ASN A 167 -28.68 -41.97 -4.25
C ASN A 167 -29.78 -41.94 -3.18
N THR A 168 -31.05 -42.02 -3.58
CA THR A 168 -32.09 -42.48 -2.66
C THR A 168 -33.18 -43.29 -3.37
N ASP A 169 -33.45 -44.45 -2.79
CA ASP A 169 -34.35 -45.53 -3.18
C ASP A 169 -35.83 -45.18 -3.46
N ASN A 170 -36.48 -46.16 -4.13
CA ASN A 170 -37.83 -46.67 -3.84
C ASN A 170 -39.06 -45.99 -4.52
N SER A 171 -39.69 -46.68 -5.49
CA SER A 171 -41.02 -47.31 -5.33
C SER A 171 -41.63 -47.78 -6.67
N SER A 172 -42.40 -48.87 -6.59
CA SER A 172 -43.15 -49.63 -7.60
C SER A 172 -44.06 -48.84 -8.58
N ILE A 173 -44.71 -49.61 -9.49
CA ILE A 173 -45.94 -49.38 -10.29
C ILE A 173 -45.56 -49.50 -11.80
N ILE A 174 -46.01 -50.49 -12.60
CA ILE A 174 -47.26 -51.27 -12.70
C ILE A 174 -46.94 -52.63 -13.36
#